data_AF-A0A1I3TIZ2-F1
#
_entry.id   AF-A0A1I3TIZ2-F1
#
_cell.length_a   1.000
_cell.length_b   1.000
_cell.length_c   1.000
_cell.angle_alpha   90.00
_cell.angle_beta   90.00
_cell.angle_gamma   90.00
#
_symmetry.space_group_name_H-M   'P 1'
#
loop_
_entity.id
_entity.type
_entity.pdbx_description
1 polymer ?
#
loop_
_entity_poly.entity_id
_entity_poly.type
_entity_poly.pdbx_seq_one_letter_code
_entity_poly.pdbx_strand_id
1 'polypeptide(L)'
;MTIVDRAVDFSYMFEAEVLVELMMRNWSHPRMGNRNYRNELLERVKEALDQAQTGMQLLEELPAVETNFLAAVWYVEWMALSSAPWEIPKEEIEGRTAWVETVRRVLPSCFMRQDDLA
;
A
#
# COMPACT_ATOMS: atom_id res chain seq x y z
N MET A 1 27.62 -9.50 -0.64
CA MET A 1 26.80 -8.28 -0.82
C MET A 1 27.71 -7.15 -1.22
N THR A 2 27.56 -6.67 -2.45
CA THR A 2 28.41 -5.64 -3.07
C THR A 2 27.91 -4.23 -2.75
N ILE A 3 28.70 -3.20 -3.07
CA ILE A 3 28.26 -1.79 -2.99
C ILE A 3 27.09 -1.54 -3.95
N VAL A 4 27.07 -2.23 -5.09
CA VAL A 4 25.99 -2.14 -6.08
C VAL A 4 24.69 -2.69 -5.51
N ASP A 5 24.71 -3.87 -4.88
CA ASP A 5 23.53 -4.46 -4.25
C ASP A 5 22.92 -3.51 -3.20
N ARG A 6 23.77 -2.89 -2.36
CA ARG A 6 23.32 -1.91 -1.34
C ARG A 6 22.73 -0.64 -1.94
N ALA A 7 23.28 -0.15 -3.04
CA ALA A 7 22.78 1.04 -3.72
C ALA A 7 21.42 0.78 -4.39
N VAL A 8 21.23 -0.42 -4.92
CA VAL A 8 19.95 -0.89 -5.50
C VAL A 8 18.88 -1.02 -4.41
N ASP A 9 19.19 -1.70 -3.30
CA ASP A 9 18.27 -1.83 -2.17
C ASP A 9 17.85 -0.46 -1.60
N PHE A 10 18.81 0.47 -1.47
CA PHE A 10 18.53 1.83 -1.03
C PHE A 10 17.63 2.60 -2.02
N SER A 11 17.84 2.40 -3.33
CA SER A 11 17.04 3.06 -4.37
C SER A 11 15.60 2.57 -4.33
N TYR A 12 15.36 1.27 -4.15
CA TYR A 12 14.00 0.74 -4.01
C TYR A 12 13.29 1.25 -2.76
N MET A 13 14.01 1.39 -1.64
CA MET A 13 13.45 2.00 -0.43
C MET A 13 13.05 3.46 -0.66
N PHE A 14 13.91 4.25 -1.32
CA PHE A 14 13.60 5.63 -1.66
C PHE A 14 12.40 5.75 -2.62
N GLU A 15 12.34 4.91 -3.65
CA GLU A 15 11.21 4.88 -4.60
C GLU A 15 9.90 4.54 -3.89
N ALA A 16 9.92 3.55 -2.99
CA ALA A 16 8.76 3.18 -2.18
C ALA A 16 8.30 4.33 -1.27
N GLU A 17 9.23 4.99 -0.56
CA GLU A 17 8.95 6.15 0.28
C GLU A 17 8.32 7.31 -0.52
N VAL A 18 8.91 7.64 -1.67
CA VAL A 18 8.43 8.72 -2.54
C VAL A 18 7.05 8.37 -3.09
N LEU A 19 6.85 7.12 -3.53
CA LEU A 19 5.57 6.69 -4.09
C LEU A 19 4.47 6.77 -3.03
N VAL A 20 4.70 6.27 -1.80
CA VAL A 20 3.74 6.39 -0.70
C VAL A 20 3.44 7.86 -0.39
N GLU A 21 4.47 8.72 -0.32
CA GLU A 21 4.28 10.16 -0.08
C GLU A 21 3.41 10.79 -1.19
N LEU A 22 3.66 10.45 -2.45
CA LEU A 22 2.87 10.95 -3.59
C LEU A 22 1.43 10.45 -3.55
N MET A 23 1.21 9.16 -3.29
CA MET A 23 -0.14 8.59 -3.16
C MET A 23 -0.94 9.28 -2.04
N MET A 24 -0.31 9.43 -0.88
CA MET A 24 -0.95 10.07 0.27
C MET A 24 -1.26 11.55 0.00
N ARG A 25 -0.35 12.28 -0.64
CA ARG A 25 -0.58 13.70 -0.99
C ARG A 25 -1.63 13.87 -2.08
N ASN A 26 -1.52 13.13 -3.17
CA ASN A 26 -2.31 13.35 -4.37
C ASN A 26 -3.80 13.02 -4.15
N TRP A 27 -4.10 12.07 -3.26
CA TRP A 27 -5.46 11.74 -2.86
C TRP A 27 -5.81 12.19 -1.44
N SER A 28 -5.02 13.10 -0.84
CA SER A 28 -5.31 13.77 0.43
C SER A 28 -5.60 12.82 1.61
N HIS A 29 -4.72 11.83 1.82
CA HIS A 29 -4.83 10.91 2.94
C HIS A 29 -4.81 11.66 4.29
N PRO A 30 -5.72 11.39 5.25
CA PRO A 30 -5.81 12.13 6.52
C PRO A 30 -4.51 12.15 7.34
N ARG A 31 -3.70 11.09 7.22
CA ARG A 31 -2.40 10.97 7.91
C ARG A 31 -1.20 11.42 7.08
N MET A 32 -1.38 12.13 5.98
CA MET A 32 -0.27 12.56 5.10
C MET A 32 0.84 13.34 5.82
N GLY A 33 0.51 14.09 6.89
CA GLY A 33 1.48 14.83 7.69
C GLY A 33 2.21 13.98 8.74
N ASN A 34 1.79 12.75 8.99
CA ASN A 34 2.32 11.90 10.05
C ASN A 34 3.44 10.99 9.51
N ARG A 35 4.69 11.37 9.77
CA ARG A 35 5.87 10.59 9.34
C ARG A 35 5.92 9.19 9.95
N ASN A 36 5.58 9.04 11.23
CA ASN A 36 5.61 7.74 11.90
C ASN A 36 4.61 6.78 11.25
N TYR A 37 3.43 7.29 10.91
CA TYR A 37 2.43 6.51 10.18
C TYR A 37 2.94 6.00 8.84
N ARG A 38 3.66 6.84 8.08
CA ARG A 38 4.22 6.42 6.78
C ARG A 38 5.28 5.33 6.93
N ASN A 39 6.14 5.45 7.94
CA ASN A 39 7.16 4.43 8.21
C ASN A 39 6.48 3.10 8.59
N GLU A 40 5.50 3.13 9.49
CA GLU A 40 4.72 1.94 9.86
C GLU A 40 3.98 1.33 8.66
N LEU A 41 3.42 2.19 7.79
CA LEU A 41 2.77 1.74 6.55
C LEU A 41 3.77 1.01 5.64
N LEU A 42 4.96 1.57 5.42
CA LEU A 42 6.01 0.95 4.60
C LEU A 42 6.48 -0.39 5.17
N GLU A 43 6.66 -0.48 6.48
CA GLU A 43 7.03 -1.74 7.16
C GLU A 43 5.95 -2.82 6.96
N ARG A 44 4.68 -2.48 7.15
CA ARG A 44 3.57 -3.41 6.93
C ARG A 44 3.38 -3.78 5.46
N VAL A 45 3.64 -2.85 4.55
CA VAL A 45 3.62 -3.12 3.10
C VAL A 45 4.69 -4.13 2.72
N LYS A 46 5.89 -4.00 3.29
CA LYS A 46 6.93 -5.00 3.12
C LYS A 46 6.46 -6.37 3.63
N GLU A 47 5.90 -6.45 4.83
CA GLU A 47 5.37 -7.72 5.38
C GLU A 47 4.28 -8.33 4.48
N ALA A 48 3.38 -7.50 3.94
CA ALA A 48 2.34 -7.94 3.02
C ALA A 48 2.93 -8.48 1.70
N LEU A 49 3.94 -7.81 1.15
CA LEU A 49 4.64 -8.28 -0.05
C LEU A 49 5.40 -9.59 0.21
N ASP A 50 6.05 -9.73 1.36
CA ASP A 50 6.71 -10.97 1.77
C ASP A 50 5.69 -12.13 1.86
N GLN A 51 4.50 -11.87 2.42
CA GLN A 51 3.39 -12.85 2.44
C GLN A 51 2.94 -13.23 1.03
N ALA A 52 2.74 -12.24 0.15
CA ALA A 52 2.38 -12.49 -1.25
C ALA A 52 3.45 -13.31 -1.99
N GLN A 53 4.73 -13.05 -1.73
CA GLN A 53 5.85 -13.81 -2.29
C GLN A 53 5.83 -15.28 -1.84
N THR A 54 5.34 -15.56 -0.63
CA THR A 54 5.11 -16.95 -0.16
C THR A 54 3.83 -17.60 -0.68
N GLY A 55 3.08 -16.90 -1.55
CA GLY A 55 1.86 -17.39 -2.18
C GLY A 55 0.57 -17.02 -1.45
N MET A 56 0.63 -16.17 -0.42
CA MET A 56 -0.58 -15.68 0.24
C MET A 56 -1.33 -14.72 -0.68
N GLN A 57 -2.59 -15.02 -0.96
CA GLN A 57 -3.46 -14.13 -1.71
C GLN A 57 -3.99 -13.02 -0.81
N LEU A 58 -3.60 -11.77 -1.09
CA LEU A 58 -4.02 -10.60 -0.30
C LEU A 58 -5.37 -10.03 -0.78
N LEU A 59 -5.64 -10.13 -2.07
CA LEU A 59 -6.85 -9.63 -2.73
C LEU A 59 -7.49 -10.78 -3.51
N GLU A 60 -8.81 -10.97 -3.39
CA GLU A 60 -9.51 -12.08 -4.03
C GLU A 60 -9.37 -12.04 -5.57
N GLU A 61 -9.36 -10.83 -6.14
CA GLU A 61 -9.33 -10.60 -7.57
C GLU A 61 -7.90 -10.61 -8.16
N LEU A 62 -6.86 -10.66 -7.31
CA LEU A 62 -5.45 -10.57 -7.73
C LEU A 62 -4.65 -11.78 -7.21
N PRO A 63 -4.07 -12.61 -8.09
CA PRO A 63 -3.15 -13.66 -7.68
C PRO A 63 -1.97 -13.11 -6.86
N ALA A 64 -1.49 -13.90 -5.89
CA ALA A 64 -0.38 -13.50 -5.03
C ALA A 64 0.86 -13.05 -5.84
N VAL A 65 1.18 -13.75 -6.93
CA VAL A 65 2.32 -13.45 -7.81
C VAL A 65 2.19 -12.15 -8.62
N GLU A 66 0.96 -11.63 -8.74
CA GLU A 66 0.66 -10.37 -9.46
C GLU A 66 0.50 -9.18 -8.49
N THR A 67 0.66 -9.42 -7.19
CA THR A 67 0.57 -8.36 -6.18
C THR A 67 1.74 -7.39 -6.32
N ASN A 68 1.42 -6.16 -6.72
CA ASN A 68 2.39 -5.06 -6.80
C ASN A 68 2.37 -4.20 -5.53
N PHE A 69 3.35 -3.29 -5.43
CA PHE A 69 3.49 -2.39 -4.30
C PHE A 69 2.24 -1.54 -4.01
N LEU A 70 1.57 -1.01 -5.03
CA LEU A 70 0.38 -0.17 -4.87
C LEU A 70 -0.80 -0.96 -4.30
N ALA A 71 -1.00 -2.19 -4.78
CA ALA A 71 -1.98 -3.12 -4.24
C ALA A 71 -1.69 -3.48 -2.78
N ALA A 72 -0.42 -3.68 -2.42
CA ALA A 72 -0.02 -3.95 -1.05
C ALA A 72 -0.25 -2.74 -0.12
N VAL A 73 0.09 -1.52 -0.55
CA VAL A 73 -0.22 -0.27 0.19
C VAL A 73 -1.72 -0.16 0.48
N TRP A 74 -2.54 -0.37 -0.55
CA TRP A 74 -3.98 -0.35 -0.42
C TRP A 74 -4.49 -1.42 0.55
N TYR A 75 -4.00 -2.66 0.43
CA TYR A 75 -4.40 -3.78 1.27
C TYR A 75 -4.09 -3.51 2.74
N VAL A 76 -2.88 -3.03 3.04
CA VAL A 76 -2.48 -2.70 4.41
C VAL A 76 -3.38 -1.61 5.00
N GLU A 77 -3.70 -0.57 4.22
CA GLU A 77 -4.60 0.51 4.64
C GLU A 77 -6.00 -0.03 4.94
N TRP A 78 -6.54 -0.85 4.04
CA TRP A 78 -7.85 -1.50 4.20
C TRP A 78 -7.92 -2.41 5.43
N MET A 79 -6.88 -3.22 5.66
CA MET A 79 -6.79 -4.10 6.82
C MET A 79 -6.70 -3.30 8.13
N ALA A 80 -5.94 -2.19 8.12
CA ALA A 80 -5.84 -1.29 9.26
C ALA A 80 -7.19 -0.60 9.60
N LEU A 81 -8.02 -0.32 8.60
CA LEU A 81 -9.39 0.19 8.81
C LEU A 81 -10.34 -0.90 9.31
N SER A 82 -10.24 -2.11 8.75
CA SER A 82 -11.06 -3.25 9.18
C SER A 82 -10.78 -3.69 10.62
N SER A 83 -9.55 -3.43 11.08
CA SER A 83 -9.09 -3.72 12.44
C SER A 83 -9.01 -2.46 13.32
N ALA A 84 -9.60 -1.34 12.87
CA ALA A 84 -9.46 -0.06 13.53
C ALA A 84 -9.97 -0.10 14.98
N PRO A 85 -9.16 0.32 15.96
CA PRO A 85 -9.65 0.47 17.33
C PRO A 85 -10.71 1.57 17.39
N TRP A 86 -11.67 1.42 18.32
CA TRP A 86 -12.77 2.36 18.56
C TRP A 86 -12.34 3.80 18.92
N GLU A 87 -11.04 4.03 19.11
CA GLU A 87 -10.44 5.31 19.52
C GLU A 87 -10.08 6.23 18.34
N ILE A 88 -10.15 5.73 17.09
CA ILE A 88 -9.88 6.58 15.92
C ILE A 88 -11.10 7.50 15.68
N PRO A 89 -10.90 8.82 15.55
CA PRO A 89 -11.98 9.75 15.24
C PRO A 89 -12.75 9.35 13.98
N LYS A 90 -14.08 9.46 14.03
CA LYS A 90 -14.95 9.07 12.92
C LYS A 90 -14.57 9.75 11.59
N GLU A 91 -14.26 11.03 11.62
CA GLU A 91 -13.84 11.80 10.44
C GLU A 91 -12.57 11.24 9.81
N GLU A 92 -11.63 10.75 10.62
CA GLU A 92 -10.40 10.14 10.13
C GLU A 92 -10.69 8.79 9.47
N ILE A 93 -11.58 7.97 10.05
CA ILE A 93 -12.02 6.70 9.46
C ILE A 93 -12.67 6.98 8.10
N GLU A 94 -13.62 7.91 8.04
CA GLU A 94 -14.31 8.27 6.80
C GLU A 94 -13.34 8.76 5.72
N GLY A 95 -12.39 9.62 6.08
CA GLY A 95 -11.37 10.11 5.14
C GLY A 95 -10.44 9.02 4.63
N ARG A 96 -10.03 8.08 5.50
CA ARG A 96 -9.17 6.95 5.11
C ARG A 96 -9.95 5.94 4.25
N THR A 97 -11.21 5.66 4.57
CA THR A 97 -12.09 4.83 3.73
C THR A 97 -12.26 5.44 2.34
N ALA A 98 -12.54 6.74 2.25
CA ALA A 98 -12.66 7.44 0.98
C ALA A 98 -11.34 7.41 0.17
N TRP A 99 -10.19 7.46 0.85
CA TRP A 99 -8.90 7.32 0.20
C TRP A 99 -8.71 5.94 -0.42
N VAL A 100 -9.00 4.87 0.34
CA VAL A 100 -8.92 3.47 -0.13
C VAL A 100 -9.81 3.26 -1.36
N GLU A 101 -11.05 3.72 -1.31
CA GLU A 101 -11.98 3.64 -2.45
C GLU A 101 -11.48 4.41 -3.67
N THR A 102 -10.92 5.61 -3.43
CA THR A 102 -10.38 6.46 -4.50
C THR A 102 -9.22 5.77 -5.21
N VAL A 103 -8.24 5.25 -4.46
CA VAL A 103 -7.06 4.57 -5.02
C VAL A 103 -7.47 3.39 -5.91
N ARG A 104 -8.38 2.53 -5.42
CA ARG A 104 -8.86 1.36 -6.19
C ARG A 104 -9.54 1.77 -7.49
N ARG A 105 -10.29 2.87 -7.48
CA ARG A 105 -10.99 3.39 -8.66
C ARG A 105 -10.05 4.03 -9.69
N VAL A 106 -9.02 4.76 -9.25
CA VAL A 106 -8.13 5.49 -10.18
C VAL A 106 -7.02 4.63 -10.76
N LEU A 107 -6.67 3.52 -10.10
CA LEU A 107 -5.61 2.62 -10.52
C LEU A 107 -6.11 1.17 -10.68
N PRO A 108 -7.19 0.93 -11.44
CA PRO A 108 -7.83 -0.38 -11.49
C PRO A 108 -6.88 -1.49 -11.96
N SER A 109 -5.93 -1.18 -12.84
CA SER A 109 -4.92 -2.14 -13.32
C SER A 109 -3.99 -2.66 -12.24
N CYS A 110 -3.86 -1.98 -11.11
CA CYS A 110 -3.08 -2.47 -9.99
C CYS A 110 -3.80 -3.55 -9.18
N PHE A 111 -5.11 -3.72 -9.37
CA PHE A 111 -6.01 -4.57 -8.58
C PHE A 111 -6.68 -5.69 -9.38
N MET A 112 -6.30 -5.85 -10.64
CA MET A 112 -6.89 -6.83 -11.56
C MET A 112 -5.79 -7.67 -12.18
N ARG A 113 -6.15 -8.87 -12.64
CA ARG A 113 -5.23 -9.76 -13.32
C ARG A 113 -4.76 -9.13 -14.62
N GLN A 114 -3.53 -9.43 -15.02
CA GLN A 114 -3.01 -8.95 -16.31
C GLN A 114 -3.88 -9.41 -17.49
N ASP A 115 -4.44 -10.61 -17.41
CA ASP A 115 -5.32 -11.18 -18.44
C ASP A 115 -6.65 -10.43 -18.58
N ASP A 116 -7.11 -9.76 -17.51
CA ASP A 116 -8.39 -9.02 -17.47
C ASP A 116 -8.25 -7.57 -17.99
N LEU A 117 -7.04 -7.14 -18.36
CA LEU A 117 -6.75 -5.81 -18.90
C LEU A 117 -6.84 -5.72 -20.44
N ALA A 118 -7.15 -6.82 -21.11
CA ALA A 118 -7.21 -6.95 -22.57
C ALA A 118 -8.53 -6.49 -23.20
#